data_AF-A0A1Z5LH82-F1
#
_entry.id   AF-A0A1Z5LH82-F1
#
_cell.length_a   1.000
_cell.length_b   1.000
_cell.length_c   1.000
_cell.angle_alpha   90.00
_cell.angle_beta   90.00
_cell.angle_gamma   90.00
#
_symmetry.space_group_name_H-M   'P 1'
#
loop_
_entity.id
_entity.type
_entity.pdbx_description
1 polymer ?
#
loop_
_entity_poly.entity_id
_entity_poly.type
_entity_poly.pdbx_seq_one_letter_code
_entity_poly.pdbx_strand_id
1 'polypeptide(L)'
;MAVDKLAFTGSTEVGKLVMAAASQSNLKKVTLECCCAGSRIFVEASIYDRFVERSVQLAQARVLGDPFEPKTSQGPQIDQDQLNKILELVESGKTEGAKLLCGGKRHGSRGYFVEPTVFAEVKDGMRIAREEIFGPVMQILKFDNVDQLIERANGALLC
;
A
#
# COMPACT_ATOMS: atom_id res chain seq x y z
N MET A 1 7.33 -2.42 -37.77
CA MET A 1 7.09 -3.52 -36.81
C MET A 1 5.66 -3.39 -36.31
N ALA A 2 4.77 -4.31 -36.68
CA ALA A 2 3.35 -4.24 -36.31
C ALA A 2 3.15 -4.96 -34.97
N VAL A 3 3.08 -4.19 -33.88
CA VAL A 3 2.62 -4.69 -32.58
C VAL A 3 1.11 -4.49 -32.53
N ASP A 4 0.36 -5.59 -32.49
CA ASP A 4 -1.11 -5.58 -32.57
C ASP A 4 -1.79 -5.39 -31.21
N LYS A 5 -1.11 -5.75 -30.11
CA LYS A 5 -1.63 -5.65 -28.74
C LYS A 5 -0.51 -5.36 -27.74
N LEU A 6 -0.84 -4.61 -26.69
CA LEU A 6 0.04 -4.37 -25.55
C LEU A 6 -0.71 -4.66 -24.24
N ALA A 7 -0.09 -5.44 -23.35
CA ALA A 7 -0.52 -5.63 -21.98
C ALA A 7 0.57 -5.07 -21.04
N PHE A 8 0.17 -4.30 -20.02
CA PHE A 8 1.11 -3.64 -19.11
C PHE A 8 0.65 -3.77 -17.66
N THR A 9 1.62 -4.07 -16.78
CA THR A 9 1.43 -4.22 -15.34
C THR A 9 2.56 -3.48 -14.65
N GLY A 10 2.23 -2.47 -13.87
CA GLY A 10 3.19 -1.54 -13.27
C GLY A 10 2.49 -0.32 -12.70
N SER A 11 3.23 0.77 -12.49
CA SER A 11 2.66 1.97 -11.88
C SER A 11 1.61 2.64 -12.76
N THR A 12 0.62 3.28 -12.14
CA THR A 12 -0.40 4.10 -12.83
C THR A 12 0.24 5.18 -13.70
N GLU A 13 1.35 5.77 -13.25
CA GLU A 13 2.10 6.78 -14.01
C GLU A 13 2.63 6.22 -15.33
N VAL A 14 3.34 5.08 -15.29
CA VAL A 14 3.87 4.45 -16.50
C VAL A 14 2.74 3.91 -17.37
N GLY A 15 1.67 3.37 -16.79
CA GLY A 15 0.49 2.93 -17.54
C GLY A 15 -0.15 4.04 -18.36
N LYS A 16 -0.23 5.27 -17.83
CA LYS A 16 -0.69 6.46 -18.57
C LYS A 16 0.22 6.79 -19.75
N LEU A 17 1.54 6.71 -19.56
CA LEU A 17 2.52 6.94 -20.63
C LEU A 17 2.41 5.87 -21.74
N VAL A 18 2.26 4.61 -21.36
CA VAL A 18 2.05 3.49 -22.29
C VAL A 18 0.78 3.69 -23.11
N MET A 19 -0.31 4.13 -22.49
CA MET A 19 -1.56 4.44 -23.20
C MET A 19 -1.39 5.63 -24.16
N ALA A 20 -0.70 6.69 -23.74
CA ALA A 20 -0.41 7.84 -24.59
C ALA A 20 0.47 7.47 -25.79
N ALA A 21 1.51 6.66 -25.58
CA ALA A 21 2.37 6.18 -26.67
C ALA A 21 1.62 5.24 -27.63
N ALA A 22 0.69 4.42 -27.12
CA ALA A 22 -0.17 3.59 -27.95
C ALA A 22 -1.11 4.42 -28.84
N SER A 23 -1.66 5.53 -28.33
CA SER A 23 -2.55 6.40 -29.10
C SER A 23 -1.83 7.19 -30.20
N GLN A 24 -0.57 7.60 -29.95
CA GLN A 24 0.25 8.34 -30.91
C GLN A 24 0.93 7.45 -31.97
N SER A 25 0.84 6.12 -31.84
CA SER A 25 1.44 5.17 -32.80
C SER A 25 0.41 4.59 -33.75
N ASN A 26 -0.22 3.46 -33.39
CA ASN A 26 -1.16 2.74 -34.26
C ASN A 26 -2.48 2.40 -33.56
N LEU A 27 -2.82 3.11 -32.48
CA LEU A 27 -4.04 2.88 -31.68
C LEU A 27 -4.21 1.41 -31.23
N LYS A 28 -3.10 0.73 -30.93
CA LYS A 28 -3.13 -0.66 -30.45
C LYS A 28 -3.97 -0.79 -29.18
N LYS A 29 -4.62 -1.94 -29.03
CA LYS A 29 -5.41 -2.26 -27.83
C LYS A 29 -4.48 -2.43 -26.64
N VAL A 30 -4.70 -1.63 -25.59
CA VAL A 30 -3.95 -1.69 -24.32
C VAL A 30 -4.81 -2.33 -23.23
N THR A 31 -4.24 -3.26 -22.46
CA THR A 31 -4.84 -3.83 -21.25
C THR A 31 -3.92 -3.52 -20.06
N LEU A 32 -4.49 -3.02 -18.95
CA LEU A 32 -3.79 -2.75 -17.70
C LEU A 32 -4.22 -3.78 -16.65
N GLU A 33 -3.27 -4.30 -15.87
CA GLU A 33 -3.55 -5.24 -14.77
C GLU A 33 -3.32 -4.55 -13.41
N CYS A 34 -4.15 -4.88 -12.43
CA CYS A 34 -4.29 -4.17 -11.16
C CYS A 34 -3.57 -4.92 -10.01
N CYS A 35 -2.93 -4.18 -9.12
CA CYS A 35 -2.43 -4.71 -7.85
C CYS A 35 -3.59 -4.92 -6.86
N CYS A 36 -3.43 -5.81 -5.88
CA CYS A 36 -4.49 -6.15 -4.90
C CYS A 36 -4.05 -5.92 -3.44
N ALA A 37 -3.12 -5.00 -3.19
CA ALA A 37 -2.72 -4.68 -1.82
C ALA A 37 -3.87 -3.98 -1.07
N GLY A 38 -4.35 -4.60 0.01
CA GLY A 38 -5.39 -4.03 0.88
C GLY A 38 -4.85 -2.87 1.73
N SER A 39 -4.56 -1.73 1.10
CA SER A 39 -3.95 -0.55 1.74
C SER A 39 -4.89 0.11 2.75
N ARG A 40 -6.19 0.20 2.44
CA ARG A 40 -7.24 0.74 3.32
C ARG A 40 -8.13 -0.37 3.88
N ILE A 41 -8.10 -0.55 5.19
CA ILE A 41 -8.96 -1.50 5.89
C ILE A 41 -10.00 -0.72 6.67
N PHE A 42 -11.24 -0.81 6.22
CA PHE A 42 -12.38 -0.23 6.93
C PHE A 42 -12.94 -1.24 7.93
N VAL A 43 -13.05 -0.82 9.19
CA VAL A 43 -13.50 -1.65 10.29
C VAL A 43 -14.67 -0.99 10.99
N GLU A 44 -15.73 -1.77 11.24
CA GLU A 44 -16.93 -1.30 11.90
C GLU A 44 -16.61 -0.89 13.34
N ALA A 45 -17.20 0.23 13.79
CA ALA A 45 -16.92 0.80 15.10
C ALA A 45 -17.09 -0.20 16.27
N SER A 46 -18.04 -1.14 16.17
CA SER A 46 -18.33 -2.15 17.19
C SER A 46 -17.17 -3.12 17.45
N ILE A 47 -16.28 -3.34 16.46
CA ILE A 47 -15.14 -4.26 16.54
C ILE A 47 -13.78 -3.59 16.33
N TYR A 48 -13.77 -2.27 16.12
CA TYR A 48 -12.59 -1.50 15.72
C TYR A 48 -11.40 -1.74 16.66
N ASP A 49 -11.57 -1.53 17.97
CA ASP A 49 -10.46 -1.62 18.93
C ASP A 49 -9.87 -3.04 18.98
N ARG A 50 -10.73 -4.07 18.97
CA ARG A 50 -10.31 -5.48 18.96
C ARG A 50 -9.55 -5.84 17.68
N PHE A 51 -10.00 -5.34 16.54
CA PHE A 51 -9.32 -5.56 15.27
C PHE A 51 -7.95 -4.90 15.24
N VAL A 52 -7.88 -3.65 15.70
CA VAL A 52 -6.62 -2.89 15.79
C VAL A 52 -5.61 -3.62 16.68
N GLU A 53 -6.03 -4.06 17.87
CA GLU A 53 -5.16 -4.79 18.79
C GLU A 53 -4.59 -6.07 18.15
N ARG A 54 -5.45 -6.90 17.52
CA ARG A 54 -5.01 -8.13 16.86
C ARG A 54 -4.13 -7.87 15.65
N SER A 55 -4.40 -6.81 14.90
CA SER A 55 -3.56 -6.42 13.76
C SER A 55 -2.15 -6.06 14.18
N VAL A 56 -2.00 -5.31 15.28
CA VAL A 56 -0.69 -4.96 15.86
C VAL A 56 0.06 -6.21 16.33
N GLN A 57 -0.62 -7.12 17.04
CA GLN A 57 -0.01 -8.37 17.51
C GLN A 57 0.52 -9.22 16.35
N LEU A 58 -0.26 -9.39 15.29
CA LEU A 58 0.15 -10.14 14.11
C LEU A 58 1.28 -9.46 13.34
N ALA A 59 1.27 -8.12 13.25
CA ALA A 59 2.35 -7.37 12.63
C ALA A 59 3.67 -7.52 13.40
N GLN A 60 3.64 -7.43 14.73
CA GLN A 60 4.81 -7.59 15.59
C GLN A 60 5.36 -9.02 15.62
N ALA A 61 4.51 -10.03 15.38
CA ALA A 61 4.92 -11.43 15.31
C ALA A 61 5.66 -11.80 14.02
N ARG A 62 5.72 -10.92 13.01
CA ARG A 62 6.43 -11.20 11.77
C ARG A 62 7.94 -11.24 12.00
N VAL A 63 8.55 -12.32 11.54
CA VAL A 63 9.99 -12.50 11.46
C VAL A 63 10.49 -11.90 10.14
N LEU A 64 11.29 -10.83 10.24
CA LEU A 64 11.98 -10.21 9.12
C LEU A 64 13.35 -10.86 8.93
N GLY A 65 13.72 -11.14 7.69
CA GLY A 65 14.99 -11.81 7.42
C GLY A 65 15.22 -12.16 5.97
N ASP A 66 16.24 -13.00 5.76
CA ASP A 66 16.57 -13.55 4.45
C ASP A 66 15.37 -14.36 3.90
N PRO A 67 14.89 -14.08 2.68
CA PRO A 67 13.77 -14.81 2.09
C PRO A 67 14.05 -16.30 1.84
N PHE A 68 15.31 -16.75 1.87
CA PHE A 68 15.67 -18.17 1.76
C PHE A 68 15.62 -18.92 3.10
N GLU A 69 15.46 -18.21 4.22
CA GLU A 69 15.35 -18.82 5.55
C GLU A 69 13.91 -19.27 5.84
N PRO A 70 13.65 -20.55 6.18
CA PRO A 70 12.28 -21.06 6.39
C PRO A 70 11.47 -20.36 7.48
N LYS A 71 12.14 -19.74 8.45
CA LYS A 71 11.52 -18.99 9.55
C LYS A 71 11.11 -17.56 9.15
N THR A 72 11.60 -17.05 8.03
CA THR A 72 11.33 -15.69 7.57
C THR A 72 9.89 -15.60 7.06
N SER A 73 9.16 -14.62 7.57
CA SER A 73 7.78 -14.34 7.15
C SER A 73 7.65 -13.03 6.35
N GLN A 74 8.74 -12.26 6.26
CA GLN A 74 8.81 -11.01 5.51
C GLN A 74 10.24 -10.74 5.02
N GLY A 75 10.39 -10.59 3.69
CA GLY A 75 11.65 -10.24 3.02
C GLY A 75 11.84 -8.73 2.84
N PRO A 76 12.90 -8.32 2.12
CA PRO A 76 13.17 -6.93 1.82
C PRO A 76 12.22 -6.38 0.74
N GLN A 77 12.18 -5.06 0.62
CA GLN A 77 11.64 -4.36 -0.54
C GLN A 77 12.58 -4.55 -1.75
N ILE A 78 12.08 -4.26 -2.95
CA ILE A 78 12.80 -4.55 -4.20
C ILE A 78 14.09 -3.75 -4.35
N ASP A 79 14.07 -2.45 -4.00
CA ASP A 79 15.20 -1.53 -4.15
C ASP A 79 15.17 -0.36 -3.14
N GLN A 80 16.15 0.54 -3.27
CA GLN A 80 16.30 1.72 -2.42
C GLN A 80 15.20 2.76 -2.64
N ASP A 81 14.70 2.91 -3.87
CA ASP A 81 13.68 3.91 -4.20
C ASP A 81 12.35 3.52 -3.57
N GLN A 82 11.98 2.24 -3.63
CA GLN A 82 10.80 1.72 -2.96
C GLN A 82 10.92 1.82 -1.44
N LEU A 83 12.10 1.54 -0.87
CA LEU A 83 12.35 1.75 0.57
C LEU A 83 12.13 3.22 0.96
N ASN A 84 12.70 4.16 0.21
CA ASN A 84 12.59 5.59 0.47
C ASN A 84 11.14 6.07 0.39
N LYS A 85 10.42 5.67 -0.67
CA LYS A 85 8.99 5.98 -0.85
C LYS A 85 8.15 5.50 0.33
N ILE A 86 8.35 4.26 0.77
CA ILE A 86 7.61 3.70 1.91
C ILE A 86 7.88 4.51 3.18
N LEU A 87 9.15 4.79 3.48
CA LEU A 87 9.52 5.54 4.69
C LEU A 87 8.97 6.97 4.64
N GLU A 88 8.99 7.61 3.48
CA GLU A 88 8.45 8.95 3.27
C GLU A 88 6.93 9.01 3.51
N LEU A 89 6.17 8.04 2.98
CA LEU A 89 4.72 7.92 3.25
C LEU A 89 4.42 7.55 4.70
N VAL A 90 5.27 6.74 5.34
CA VAL A 90 5.17 6.45 6.77
C VAL A 90 5.35 7.73 7.60
N GLU A 91 6.31 8.58 7.25
CA GLU A 91 6.48 9.88 7.92
C GLU A 91 5.29 10.80 7.67
N SER A 92 4.76 10.87 6.44
CA SER A 92 3.58 11.69 6.16
C SER A 92 2.37 11.27 7.00
N GLY A 93 2.15 9.96 7.19
CA GLY A 93 1.10 9.43 8.08
C GLY A 93 1.23 9.95 9.52
N LYS A 94 2.46 9.98 10.06
CA LYS A 94 2.73 10.53 11.40
C LYS A 94 2.45 12.04 11.44
N THR A 95 2.93 12.78 10.45
CA THR A 95 2.77 14.24 10.37
C THR A 95 1.31 14.67 10.21
N GLU A 96 0.51 13.90 9.47
CA GLU A 96 -0.91 14.19 9.22
C GLU A 96 -1.83 13.74 10.37
N GLY A 97 -1.26 13.10 11.40
CA GLY A 97 -1.96 12.77 12.65
C GLY A 97 -2.56 11.37 12.70
N ALA A 98 -2.14 10.45 11.83
CA ALA A 98 -2.45 9.03 12.01
C ALA A 98 -1.67 8.47 13.20
N LYS A 99 -2.27 7.52 13.91
CA LYS A 99 -1.67 6.90 15.09
C LYS A 99 -0.81 5.72 14.66
N LEU A 100 0.51 5.86 14.74
CA LEU A 100 1.45 4.76 14.55
C LEU A 100 1.41 3.81 15.75
N LEU A 101 1.03 2.55 15.53
CA LEU A 101 0.90 1.55 16.60
C LEU A 101 2.09 0.59 16.69
N CYS A 102 2.73 0.28 15.56
CA CYS A 102 3.97 -0.49 15.51
C CYS A 102 4.75 -0.21 14.22
N GLY A 103 6.03 -0.58 14.21
CA GLY A 103 6.90 -0.46 13.05
C GLY A 103 7.21 0.99 12.68
N GLY A 104 7.09 1.29 11.38
CA GLY A 104 7.25 2.63 10.82
C GLY A 104 8.71 3.08 10.68
N LYS A 105 9.64 2.12 10.56
CA LYS A 105 11.08 2.35 10.45
C LYS A 105 11.74 1.32 9.54
N ARG A 106 12.97 1.64 9.12
CA ARG A 106 13.87 0.68 8.47
C ARG A 106 14.35 -0.35 9.48
N HIS A 107 14.38 -1.62 9.08
CA HIS A 107 14.95 -2.70 9.89
C HIS A 107 16.40 -2.99 9.46
N GLY A 108 17.34 -2.88 10.39
CA GLY A 108 18.77 -3.12 10.14
C GLY A 108 19.43 -2.12 9.18
N SER A 109 20.69 -2.36 8.83
CA SER A 109 21.51 -1.49 7.98
C SER A 109 21.82 -2.06 6.59
N ARG A 110 21.54 -3.35 6.36
CA ARG A 110 21.76 -4.06 5.09
C ARG A 110 20.43 -4.54 4.51
N GLY A 111 20.33 -4.50 3.18
CA GLY A 111 19.08 -4.77 2.47
C GLY A 111 18.04 -3.67 2.67
N TYR A 112 16.89 -3.84 2.01
CA TYR A 112 15.82 -2.84 1.95
C TYR A 112 14.65 -3.24 2.84
N PHE A 113 14.88 -3.46 4.13
CA PHE A 113 13.82 -3.94 5.03
C PHE A 113 13.06 -2.79 5.69
N VAL A 114 11.73 -2.89 5.69
CA VAL A 114 10.81 -2.01 6.43
C VAL A 114 10.08 -2.84 7.46
N GLU A 115 9.96 -2.32 8.69
CA GLU A 115 9.18 -2.98 9.75
C GLU A 115 7.69 -3.07 9.38
N PRO A 116 6.98 -4.16 9.71
CA PRO A 116 5.54 -4.25 9.56
C PRO A 116 4.87 -3.11 10.33
N THR A 117 4.17 -2.25 9.60
CA THR A 117 3.68 -0.97 10.12
C THR A 117 2.16 -0.99 10.18
N VAL A 118 1.60 -0.54 11.30
CA VAL A 118 0.15 -0.41 11.46
C VAL A 118 -0.17 1.02 11.89
N PHE A 119 -0.99 1.70 11.09
CA PHE A 119 -1.62 2.96 11.42
C PHE A 119 -3.09 2.75 11.78
N ALA A 120 -3.51 3.37 12.88
CA ALA A 120 -4.91 3.51 13.24
C ALA A 120 -5.33 4.98 13.18
N GLU A 121 -6.64 5.21 13.28
CA GLU A 121 -7.25 6.54 13.26
C GLU A 121 -6.94 7.29 11.94
N VAL A 122 -6.77 6.53 10.86
CA VAL A 122 -6.48 7.06 9.53
C VAL A 122 -7.74 7.74 8.98
N LYS A 123 -7.54 8.90 8.35
CA LYS A 123 -8.59 9.71 7.73
C LYS A 123 -8.42 9.71 6.22
N ASP A 124 -9.52 9.78 5.48
CA ASP A 124 -9.52 9.66 4.01
C ASP A 124 -8.70 10.74 3.29
N GLY A 125 -8.49 11.90 3.93
CA GLY A 125 -7.69 13.00 3.39
C GLY A 125 -6.18 12.81 3.50
N MET A 126 -5.71 11.84 4.28
CA MET A 126 -4.28 11.61 4.50
C MET A 126 -3.61 11.01 3.26
N ARG A 127 -2.35 11.36 3.01
CA ARG A 127 -1.56 10.80 1.91
C ARG A 127 -1.48 9.29 1.97
N ILE A 128 -1.27 8.72 3.16
CA ILE A 128 -1.27 7.25 3.32
C ILE A 128 -2.58 6.60 2.86
N ALA A 129 -3.72 7.29 2.97
CA ALA A 129 -5.03 6.79 2.54
C ALA A 129 -5.36 7.09 1.06
N ARG A 130 -4.49 7.81 0.33
CA ARG A 130 -4.74 8.27 -1.06
C ARG A 130 -3.66 7.84 -2.03
N GLU A 131 -2.43 7.68 -1.56
CA GLU A 131 -1.27 7.30 -2.34
C GLU A 131 -0.93 5.82 -2.11
N GLU A 132 -0.51 5.16 -3.19
CA GLU A 132 -0.16 3.76 -3.15
C GLU A 132 1.24 3.56 -2.54
N ILE A 133 1.28 2.97 -1.34
CA ILE A 133 2.53 2.76 -0.60
C ILE A 133 3.39 1.65 -1.21
N PHE A 134 2.78 0.54 -1.66
CA PHE A 134 3.50 -0.66 -2.14
C PHE A 134 4.51 -1.21 -1.11
N GLY A 135 4.14 -1.19 0.17
CA GLY A 135 4.99 -1.66 1.27
C GLY A 135 4.19 -2.27 2.42
N PRO A 136 4.86 -2.78 3.47
CA PRO A 136 4.22 -3.47 4.60
C PRO A 136 3.58 -2.47 5.59
N VAL A 137 2.66 -1.63 5.11
CA VAL A 137 2.00 -0.57 5.87
C VAL A 137 0.49 -0.75 5.80
N MET A 138 -0.12 -1.11 6.93
CA MET A 138 -1.56 -1.26 7.08
C MET A 138 -2.19 0.03 7.58
N GLN A 139 -3.31 0.43 6.99
CA GLN A 139 -4.07 1.62 7.40
C GLN A 139 -5.46 1.19 7.83
N ILE A 140 -5.82 1.48 9.07
CA ILE A 140 -7.10 1.07 9.65
C ILE A 140 -7.97 2.32 9.81
N LEU A 141 -9.13 2.30 9.15
CA LEU A 141 -10.13 3.35 9.15
C LEU A 141 -11.38 2.83 9.84
N LYS A 142 -12.03 3.66 10.64
CA LYS A 142 -13.29 3.33 11.30
C LYS A 142 -14.48 3.74 10.44
N PHE A 143 -15.56 2.97 10.47
CA PHE A 143 -16.86 3.38 9.93
C PHE A 143 -18.01 2.97 10.86
N ASP A 144 -19.12 3.72 10.78
CA ASP A 144 -20.34 3.49 11.57
C ASP A 144 -21.56 3.18 10.68
N ASN A 145 -21.51 3.60 9.41
CA ASN A 145 -22.59 3.46 8.46
C ASN A 145 -22.08 2.85 7.15
N VAL A 146 -22.79 1.84 6.64
CA VAL A 146 -22.40 1.07 5.44
C VAL A 146 -22.53 1.90 4.16
N ASP A 147 -23.53 2.75 4.04
CA ASP A 147 -23.70 3.61 2.86
C ASP A 147 -22.54 4.62 2.76
N GLN A 148 -22.17 5.24 3.89
CA GLN A 148 -21.01 6.11 3.96
C GLN A 148 -19.70 5.34 3.66
N LEU A 149 -19.59 4.09 4.12
CA LEU A 149 -18.45 3.24 3.79
C LEU A 149 -18.31 3.03 2.28
N ILE A 150 -19.41 2.75 1.57
CA ILE A 150 -19.39 2.52 0.12
C ILE A 150 -18.88 3.77 -0.61
N GLU A 151 -19.36 4.96 -0.22
CA GLU A 151 -18.87 6.22 -0.79
C GLU A 151 -17.37 6.43 -0.53
N ARG A 152 -16.92 6.20 0.71
CA ARG A 152 -15.51 6.34 1.09
C ARG A 152 -14.61 5.32 0.39
N ALA A 153 -15.08 4.10 0.21
CA ALA A 153 -14.37 3.06 -0.52
C ALA A 153 -14.18 3.46 -1.99
N ASN A 154 -15.22 3.99 -2.63
CA ASN A 154 -15.17 4.42 -4.03
C ASN A 154 -14.48 5.79 -4.26
N GLY A 155 -14.34 6.60 -3.21
CA GLY A 155 -13.80 7.97 -3.31
C GLY A 155 -12.28 8.08 -3.48
N ALA A 156 -11.52 6.99 -3.38
CA ALA A 156 -10.08 6.99 -3.58
C ALA A 156 -9.67 6.03 -4.70
N LEU A 157 -8.97 6.56 -5.71
CA LEU A 157 -8.27 5.79 -6.74
C LEU A 157 -6.93 5.31 -6.17
N LEU A 158 -6.95 4.14 -5.55
CA LEU A 158 -5.75 3.37 -5.24
C LEU A 158 -5.76 2.18 -6.20
N CYS A 159 -4.95 2.28 -7.26
CA CYS A 159 -4.95 1.52 -8.54
C CYS A 159 -5.73 2.17 -9.69
#